data_AF-A0A479ZY33-F1
#
_entry.id   AF-A0A479ZY33-F1
#
_cell.length_a   1.000
_cell.length_b   1.000
_cell.length_c   1.000
_cell.angle_alpha   90.00
_cell.angle_beta   90.00
_cell.angle_gamma   90.00
#
_symmetry.space_group_name_H-M   'P 1'
#
loop_
_entity.id
_entity.type
_entity.pdbx_description
1 polymer ?
#
loop_
_entity_poly.entity_id
_entity_poly.type
_entity_poly.pdbx_seq_one_letter_code
_entity_poly.pdbx_strand_id
1 'polypeptide(L)'
;MCKFDTVKLIDYKWEALEQSSNLFAILVMAHLKTKTTTNKLADREQWKWILIRSLYERGLNRYDIENLFRFIDKMMSLSQELQQKLLTKITEYEKEREMPFLTPTEEIFLERGEKKGRKQDIIKLLQVKFGDVPEILSKNIQNVDDITALEELFVSSITITSLAEFTNLVNSKLPRSED
;
A
#
# COMPACT_ATOMS: atom_id res chain seq x y z
N MET A 1 19.60 -38.16 4.02
CA MET A 1 18.17 -37.96 3.67
C MET A 1 17.58 -37.01 4.69
N CYS A 2 17.44 -35.73 4.35
CA CYS A 2 16.84 -34.74 5.25
C CYS A 2 15.33 -34.97 5.30
N LYS A 3 14.78 -35.17 6.50
CA LYS A 3 13.33 -35.14 6.74
C LYS A 3 12.95 -33.71 7.12
N PHE A 4 11.97 -33.16 6.43
CA PHE A 4 11.38 -31.87 6.76
C PHE A 4 9.98 -32.12 7.30
N ASP A 5 9.73 -31.68 8.53
CA ASP A 5 8.40 -31.75 9.12
C ASP A 5 7.50 -30.69 8.48
N THR A 6 6.34 -31.12 7.99
CA THR A 6 5.34 -30.21 7.41
C THR A 6 4.42 -29.73 8.52
N VAL A 7 4.49 -28.43 8.85
CA VAL A 7 3.66 -27.81 9.89
C VAL A 7 2.78 -26.73 9.26
N LYS A 8 1.49 -26.66 9.65
CA LYS A 8 0.62 -25.59 9.18
C LYS A 8 0.88 -24.32 9.97
N LEU A 9 0.90 -23.18 9.29
CA LEU A 9 1.11 -21.87 9.93
C LEU A 9 0.06 -21.56 11.01
N ILE A 10 -1.14 -22.13 10.92
CA ILE A 10 -2.23 -21.95 11.90
C ILE A 10 -2.01 -22.69 13.22
N ASP A 11 -1.11 -23.67 13.24
CA ASP A 11 -0.86 -24.49 14.42
C ASP A 11 0.14 -23.83 15.39
N TYR A 12 0.75 -22.70 14.98
CA TYR A 12 1.66 -21.94 15.83
C TYR A 12 0.91 -21.15 16.91
N LYS A 13 1.37 -21.28 18.16
CA LYS A 13 0.88 -20.50 19.29
C LYS A 13 1.42 -19.08 19.25
N TRP A 14 0.56 -18.11 19.57
CA TRP A 14 0.88 -16.69 19.50
C TRP A 14 2.07 -16.31 20.41
N GLU A 15 2.06 -16.80 21.64
CA GLU A 15 3.07 -16.52 22.66
C GLU A 15 4.47 -17.00 22.22
N ALA A 16 4.52 -18.14 21.53
CA ALA A 16 5.76 -18.68 20.99
C ALA A 16 6.32 -17.84 19.84
N LEU A 17 5.46 -17.25 19.02
CA LEU A 17 5.85 -16.35 17.94
C LEU A 17 6.30 -14.97 18.47
N GLU A 18 5.66 -14.48 19.54
CA GLU A 18 6.04 -13.24 20.19
C GLU A 18 7.45 -13.29 20.78
N GLN A 19 7.82 -14.41 21.39
CA GLN A 19 9.14 -14.60 22.02
C GLN A 19 10.23 -15.02 21.02
N SER A 20 9.86 -15.38 19.79
CA SER A 20 10.81 -15.85 18.79
C SER A 20 11.65 -14.70 18.23
N SER A 21 12.97 -14.88 18.19
CA SER A 21 13.90 -13.99 17.47
C SER A 21 13.88 -14.20 15.95
N ASN A 22 13.15 -15.20 15.45
CA ASN A 22 13.06 -15.49 14.03
C ASN A 22 12.20 -14.43 13.31
N LEU A 23 12.75 -13.78 12.28
CA LEU A 23 12.05 -12.80 11.44
C LEU A 23 10.76 -13.36 10.82
N PHE A 24 10.74 -14.64 10.48
CA PHE A 24 9.56 -15.31 9.92
C PHE A 24 8.42 -15.43 10.92
N ALA A 25 8.69 -15.38 12.23
CA ALA A 25 7.64 -15.40 13.25
C ALA A 25 6.69 -14.21 13.09
N ILE A 26 7.23 -13.03 12.73
CA ILE A 26 6.46 -11.81 12.48
C ILE A 26 5.53 -11.98 11.29
N LEU A 27 6.01 -12.64 10.22
CA LEU A 27 5.20 -12.92 9.04
C LEU A 27 4.07 -13.89 9.37
N VAL A 28 4.34 -14.90 10.19
CA VAL A 28 3.33 -15.84 10.67
C VAL A 28 2.28 -15.09 11.51
N MET A 29 2.70 -14.25 12.45
CA MET A 29 1.79 -13.43 13.25
C MET A 29 0.90 -12.52 12.39
N ALA A 30 1.48 -11.83 11.40
CA ALA A 30 0.76 -10.99 10.45
C ALA A 30 -0.27 -11.80 9.64
N HIS A 31 0.11 -13.00 9.17
CA HIS A 31 -0.79 -13.89 8.45
C HIS A 31 -1.97 -14.34 9.32
N LEU A 32 -1.70 -14.78 10.57
CA LEU A 32 -2.74 -15.18 11.51
C LEU A 32 -3.73 -14.04 11.78
N LYS A 33 -3.23 -12.83 12.07
CA LYS A 33 -4.09 -11.67 12.32
C LYS A 33 -4.86 -11.21 11.09
N THR A 34 -4.26 -11.30 9.90
CA THR A 34 -4.96 -11.03 8.64
C THR A 34 -6.18 -11.93 8.47
N LYS A 35 -6.03 -13.23 8.75
CA LYS A 35 -7.11 -14.21 8.67
C LYS A 35 -8.22 -13.93 9.68
N THR A 36 -7.88 -13.52 10.90
CA THR A 36 -8.88 -13.26 11.96
C THR A 36 -9.57 -11.89 11.84
N THR A 37 -8.99 -10.95 11.08
CA THR A 37 -9.48 -9.54 10.99
C THR A 37 -10.06 -9.18 9.62
N THR A 38 -10.27 -10.15 8.72
CA THR A 38 -10.68 -9.89 7.32
C THR A 38 -11.91 -8.97 7.20
N ASN A 39 -12.92 -9.14 8.07
CA ASN A 39 -14.15 -8.33 8.08
C ASN A 39 -14.21 -7.31 9.24
N LYS A 40 -13.10 -7.05 9.92
CA LYS A 40 -13.02 -6.19 11.11
C LYS A 40 -11.94 -5.13 10.92
N LEU A 41 -12.30 -4.05 10.22
CA LEU A 41 -11.33 -3.02 9.78
C LEU A 41 -10.64 -2.32 10.96
N ALA A 42 -11.38 -2.00 12.03
CA ALA A 42 -10.82 -1.37 13.23
C ALA A 42 -9.82 -2.31 13.94
N ASP A 43 -10.19 -3.58 14.12
CA ASP A 43 -9.30 -4.59 14.69
C ASP A 43 -8.05 -4.78 13.80
N ARG A 44 -8.21 -4.73 12.47
CA ARG A 44 -7.09 -4.86 11.53
C ARG A 44 -6.12 -3.68 11.65
N GLU A 45 -6.62 -2.45 11.78
CA GLU A 45 -5.80 -1.26 12.05
C GLU A 45 -4.99 -1.46 13.34
N GLN A 46 -5.66 -1.87 14.42
CA GLN A 46 -5.03 -2.07 15.72
C GLN A 46 -3.96 -3.16 15.67
N TRP A 47 -4.25 -4.32 15.06
CA TRP A 47 -3.27 -5.41 14.95
C TRP A 47 -2.10 -5.05 14.04
N LYS A 48 -2.35 -4.33 12.94
CA LYS A 48 -1.28 -3.83 12.08
C LYS A 48 -0.35 -2.89 12.84
N TRP A 49 -0.90 -1.99 13.65
CA TRP A 49 -0.12 -1.14 14.54
C TRP A 49 0.72 -1.95 15.54
N ILE A 50 0.13 -2.93 16.24
CA ILE A 50 0.85 -3.78 17.20
C ILE A 50 2.04 -4.48 16.54
N LEU A 51 1.83 -5.04 15.34
CA LEU A 51 2.88 -5.74 14.60
C LEU A 51 4.00 -4.79 14.17
N ILE A 52 3.65 -3.62 13.62
CA ILE A 52 4.64 -2.60 13.22
C ILE A 52 5.44 -2.14 14.43
N ARG A 53 4.78 -1.81 15.54
CA ARG A 53 5.44 -1.43 16.80
C ARG A 53 6.41 -2.52 17.29
N SER A 54 6.01 -3.79 17.19
CA SER A 54 6.86 -4.91 17.61
C SER A 54 8.17 -5.03 16.81
N LEU A 55 8.22 -4.52 15.57
CA LEU A 55 9.46 -4.49 14.77
C LEU A 55 10.55 -3.68 15.48
N TYR A 56 10.17 -2.54 16.06
CA TYR A 56 11.07 -1.64 16.79
C TYR A 56 11.51 -2.22 18.14
N GLU A 57 10.66 -3.03 18.77
CA GLU A 57 10.94 -3.60 20.09
C GLU A 57 11.88 -4.82 20.04
N ARG A 58 12.05 -5.43 18.85
CA ARG A 58 12.82 -6.67 18.65
C ARG A 58 14.31 -6.47 18.34
N GLY A 59 14.81 -5.23 18.38
CA GLY A 59 16.23 -4.93 18.11
C GLY A 59 16.67 -5.25 16.69
N LEU A 60 15.74 -5.22 15.74
CA LEU A 60 16.02 -5.48 14.32
C LEU A 60 16.85 -4.35 13.72
N ASN A 61 17.67 -4.68 12.72
CA ASN A 61 18.35 -3.64 11.94
C ASN A 61 17.34 -2.94 11.00
N ARG A 62 17.73 -1.77 10.50
CA ARG A 62 16.88 -0.95 9.61
C ARG A 62 16.40 -1.69 8.37
N TYR A 63 17.27 -2.47 7.71
CA TYR A 63 16.92 -3.21 6.50
C TYR A 63 15.81 -4.24 6.77
N ASP A 64 15.90 -4.97 7.87
CA ASP A 64 14.88 -5.94 8.27
C ASP A 64 13.56 -5.27 8.65
N ILE A 65 13.62 -4.15 9.40
CA ILE A 65 12.43 -3.37 9.76
C ILE A 65 11.69 -2.89 8.50
N GLU A 66 12.39 -2.28 7.55
CA GLU A 66 11.80 -1.77 6.31
C GLU A 66 11.15 -2.88 5.47
N ASN A 67 11.82 -4.02 5.33
CA ASN A 67 11.29 -5.14 4.55
C ASN A 67 10.07 -5.80 5.22
N LEU A 68 10.13 -6.02 6.53
CA LEU A 68 9.01 -6.58 7.29
C LEU A 68 7.82 -5.62 7.31
N PHE A 69 8.08 -4.33 7.44
CA PHE A 69 7.04 -3.29 7.34
C PHE A 69 6.32 -3.37 5.99
N ARG A 70 7.05 -3.36 4.87
CA ARG A 70 6.47 -3.47 3.52
C ARG A 70 5.61 -4.73 3.37
N PHE A 71 6.08 -5.84 3.91
CA PHE A 71 5.35 -7.10 3.85
C PHE A 71 4.06 -7.07 4.67
N ILE A 72 4.12 -6.57 5.92
CA ILE A 72 2.94 -6.41 6.78
C ILE A 72 1.96 -5.44 6.13
N ASP A 73 2.44 -4.33 5.54
CA ASP A 73 1.60 -3.33 4.88
C ASP A 73 0.80 -3.93 3.72
N LYS A 74 1.47 -4.69 2.86
CA LYS A 74 0.84 -5.36 1.72
C LYS A 74 -0.13 -6.46 2.14
N MET A 75 0.21 -7.23 3.17
CA MET A 75 -0.63 -8.33 3.67
C MET A 75 -1.85 -7.82 4.43
N MET A 76 -1.69 -6.80 5.27
CA MET A 76 -2.74 -6.19 6.08
C MET A 76 -3.24 -4.89 5.44
N SER A 77 -3.90 -5.00 4.28
CA SER A 77 -4.47 -3.85 3.60
C SER A 77 -5.53 -3.14 4.46
N LEU A 78 -5.46 -1.81 4.52
CA LEU A 78 -6.41 -0.94 5.22
C LEU A 78 -7.08 0.01 4.22
N SER A 79 -8.21 0.60 4.63
CA SER A 79 -8.76 1.76 3.90
C SER A 79 -7.79 2.94 3.98
N GLN A 80 -7.92 3.89 3.05
CA GLN A 80 -7.03 5.05 3.00
C GLN A 80 -7.03 5.85 4.31
N GLU A 81 -8.20 6.08 4.90
CA GLU A 81 -8.35 6.84 6.14
C GLU A 81 -7.62 6.15 7.32
N LEU A 82 -7.83 4.84 7.48
CA LEU A 82 -7.16 4.06 8.52
C LEU A 82 -5.65 3.97 8.30
N GLN A 83 -5.22 3.91 7.04
CA GLN A 83 -3.81 3.93 6.69
C GLN A 83 -3.18 5.27 7.05
N GLN A 84 -3.82 6.41 6.75
CA GLN A 84 -3.34 7.74 7.16
C GLN A 84 -3.21 7.86 8.69
N LYS A 85 -4.23 7.41 9.42
CA LYS A 85 -4.22 7.41 10.89
C LYS A 85 -3.09 6.56 11.47
N LEU A 86 -2.82 5.39 10.87
CA LEU A 86 -1.71 4.53 11.26
C LEU A 86 -0.36 5.23 11.05
N LEU A 87 -0.20 5.97 9.95
CA LEU A 87 1.03 6.72 9.68
C LEU A 87 1.28 7.79 10.72
N THR A 88 0.27 8.59 11.07
CA THR A 88 0.39 9.59 12.14
C THR A 88 0.92 8.97 13.43
N LYS A 89 0.38 7.81 13.84
CA LYS A 89 0.84 7.08 15.04
C LYS A 89 2.29 6.62 14.95
N ILE A 90 2.71 6.13 13.78
CA ILE A 90 4.10 5.70 13.55
C ILE A 90 5.03 6.90 13.64
N THR A 91 4.70 8.00 12.99
CA THR A 91 5.49 9.24 13.01
C THR A 91 5.60 9.80 14.42
N GLU A 92 4.52 9.82 15.19
CA GLU A 92 4.53 10.24 16.59
C GLU A 92 5.44 9.33 17.44
N TYR A 93 5.31 8.01 17.27
CA TYR A 93 6.14 7.03 18.00
C TYR A 93 7.63 7.13 17.66
N GLU A 94 8.00 7.36 16.40
CA GLU A 94 9.40 7.54 16.00
C GLU A 94 9.98 8.85 16.55
N LYS A 95 9.18 9.93 16.58
CA LYS A 95 9.56 11.22 17.17
C LYS A 95 9.81 11.12 18.67
N GLU A 96 8.92 10.47 19.41
CA GLU A 96 9.05 10.29 20.87
C GLU A 96 10.31 9.53 21.26
N ARG A 97 10.83 8.67 20.36
CA ARG A 97 12.00 7.83 20.65
C ARG A 97 13.27 8.28 19.94
N GLU A 98 13.24 9.41 19.22
CA GLU A 98 14.36 9.92 18.41
C GLU A 98 14.98 8.85 17.48
N MET A 99 14.13 7.97 16.92
CA MET A 99 14.56 6.79 16.17
C MET A 99 13.88 6.71 14.79
N PRO A 100 14.37 7.48 13.79
CA PRO A 100 13.84 7.43 12.44
C PRO A 100 14.35 6.18 11.71
N PHE A 101 13.58 5.08 11.76
CA PHE A 101 13.93 3.85 11.03
C PHE A 101 13.18 3.71 9.72
N LEU A 102 11.91 4.13 9.66
CA LEU A 102 11.16 4.16 8.41
C LEU A 102 11.48 5.45 7.67
N THR A 103 12.49 5.37 6.80
CA THR A 103 12.69 6.39 5.75
C THR A 103 11.56 6.26 4.75
N PRO A 104 11.05 7.39 4.27
CA PRO A 104 9.71 7.81 4.59
C PRO A 104 8.71 6.89 3.91
N THR A 105 7.91 6.25 4.75
CA THR A 105 6.54 5.92 4.39
C THR A 105 5.87 7.18 3.79
N GLU A 106 6.24 8.39 4.21
CA GLU A 106 5.83 9.65 3.58
C GLU A 106 6.17 9.75 2.08
N GLU A 107 7.28 9.22 1.56
CA GLU A 107 7.66 9.38 0.14
C GLU A 107 6.80 8.48 -0.74
N ILE A 108 6.60 7.22 -0.30
CA ILE A 108 5.68 6.27 -0.96
C ILE A 108 4.22 6.72 -0.80
N PHE A 109 3.85 7.35 0.32
CA PHE A 109 2.49 7.83 0.56
C PHE A 109 2.21 9.20 -0.08
N LEU A 110 3.19 10.09 -0.17
CA LEU A 110 3.14 11.34 -0.95
C LEU A 110 3.07 10.99 -2.43
N GLU A 111 3.93 10.11 -2.92
CA GLU A 111 3.90 9.66 -4.32
C GLU A 111 2.55 8.99 -4.65
N ARG A 112 2.03 8.12 -3.77
CA ARG A 112 0.67 7.56 -3.94
C ARG A 112 -0.41 8.63 -3.84
N GLY A 113 -0.25 9.61 -2.96
CA GLY A 113 -1.18 10.72 -2.76
C GLY A 113 -1.24 11.64 -3.98
N GLU A 114 -0.08 12.01 -4.52
CA GLU A 114 0.10 12.80 -5.74
C GLU A 114 -0.45 12.05 -6.94
N LYS A 115 -0.09 10.77 -7.14
CA LYS A 115 -0.65 9.93 -8.21
C LYS A 115 -2.17 9.85 -8.11
N LYS A 116 -2.72 9.67 -6.90
CA LYS A 116 -4.17 9.60 -6.69
C LYS A 116 -4.86 10.95 -6.97
N GLY A 117 -4.31 12.05 -6.46
CA GLY A 117 -4.81 13.40 -6.71
C GLY A 117 -4.83 13.70 -8.20
N ARG A 118 -3.71 13.42 -8.88
CA ARG A 118 -3.58 13.61 -10.33
C ARG A 118 -4.61 12.80 -11.13
N LYS A 119 -4.84 11.53 -10.79
CA LYS A 119 -5.90 10.70 -11.39
C LYS A 119 -7.30 11.32 -11.21
N GLN A 120 -7.60 11.81 -10.01
CA GLN A 120 -8.89 12.45 -9.72
C GLN A 120 -9.07 13.75 -10.49
N ASP A 121 -8.02 14.57 -10.58
CA ASP A 121 -8.03 15.84 -11.32
C ASP A 121 -8.27 15.60 -12.81
N ILE A 122 -7.61 14.60 -13.40
CA ILE A 122 -7.83 14.21 -14.81
C ILE A 122 -9.29 13.83 -15.03
N ILE A 123 -9.84 12.93 -14.22
CA ILE A 123 -11.24 12.48 -14.36
C ILE A 123 -12.20 13.66 -14.23
N LYS A 124 -11.98 14.54 -13.26
CA LYS A 124 -12.82 15.73 -13.03
C LYS A 124 -12.73 16.72 -14.17
N LEU A 125 -11.55 16.96 -14.74
CA LEU A 125 -11.37 17.82 -15.91
C LEU A 125 -12.09 17.25 -17.15
N LEU A 126 -11.97 15.96 -17.39
CA LEU A 126 -12.70 15.29 -18.47
C LEU A 126 -14.21 15.40 -18.26
N GLN A 127 -14.69 15.24 -17.02
CA GLN A 127 -16.10 15.42 -16.70
C GLN A 127 -16.59 16.85 -16.99
N VAL A 128 -15.81 17.86 -16.61
CA VAL A 128 -16.13 19.26 -16.89
C VAL A 128 -16.15 19.56 -18.38
N LYS A 129 -15.25 18.95 -19.17
CA LYS A 129 -15.08 19.26 -20.59
C LYS A 129 -16.02 18.48 -21.51
N PHE A 130 -16.31 17.23 -21.17
CA PHE A 130 -17.03 16.30 -22.05
C PHE A 130 -18.32 15.73 -21.43
N GLY A 131 -18.64 16.06 -20.18
CA GLY A 131 -19.80 15.53 -19.47
C GLY A 131 -19.53 14.14 -18.91
N ASP A 132 -20.32 13.13 -19.26
CA ASP A 132 -20.15 11.79 -18.72
C ASP A 132 -18.88 11.12 -19.26
N VAL A 133 -17.97 10.79 -18.33
CA VAL A 133 -16.74 10.04 -18.64
C VAL A 133 -17.04 8.55 -18.57
N PRO A 134 -16.77 7.77 -19.64
CA PRO A 134 -16.99 6.33 -19.62
C PRO A 134 -16.28 5.63 -18.45
N GLU A 135 -16.96 4.69 -17.82
CA GLU A 135 -16.43 3.97 -16.65
C GLU A 135 -15.14 3.21 -16.98
N ILE A 136 -15.05 2.65 -18.19
CA ILE A 136 -13.85 1.98 -18.72
C ILE A 136 -12.66 2.94 -18.76
N LEU A 137 -12.88 4.18 -19.23
CA LEU A 137 -11.83 5.19 -19.30
C LEU A 137 -11.35 5.61 -17.90
N SER A 138 -12.29 5.80 -16.97
CA SER A 138 -11.99 6.10 -15.57
C SER A 138 -11.16 4.99 -14.92
N LYS A 139 -11.51 3.72 -15.18
CA LYS A 139 -10.76 2.56 -14.70
C LYS A 139 -9.35 2.49 -15.30
N ASN A 140 -9.21 2.79 -16.59
CA ASN A 140 -7.90 2.80 -17.24
C ASN A 140 -6.99 3.89 -16.66
N ILE A 141 -7.51 5.10 -16.42
CA ILE A 141 -6.77 6.19 -15.75
C ILE A 141 -6.34 5.76 -14.34
N GLN A 142 -7.21 5.06 -13.60
CA GLN A 142 -6.89 4.57 -12.26
C GLN A 142 -5.74 3.54 -12.26
N ASN A 143 -5.55 2.80 -13.35
CA ASN A 143 -4.52 1.77 -13.49
C ASN A 143 -3.15 2.29 -13.96
N VAL A 144 -3.03 3.56 -14.37
CA VAL A 144 -1.74 4.16 -14.71
C VAL A 144 -0.92 4.38 -13.44
N ASP A 145 0.23 3.75 -13.29
CA ASP A 145 1.04 3.83 -12.05
C ASP A 145 2.31 4.71 -12.18
N ASP A 146 2.60 5.18 -13.40
CA ASP A 146 3.70 6.10 -13.68
C ASP A 146 3.25 7.57 -13.49
N ILE A 147 3.95 8.31 -12.62
CA ILE A 147 3.65 9.72 -12.34
C ILE A 147 3.93 10.62 -13.56
N THR A 148 4.97 10.32 -14.35
CA THR A 148 5.30 11.11 -15.55
C THR A 148 4.21 10.93 -16.60
N ALA A 149 3.71 9.71 -16.78
CA ALA A 149 2.57 9.43 -17.64
C ALA A 149 1.29 10.16 -17.16
N LEU A 150 1.05 10.23 -15.84
CA LEU A 150 -0.10 10.97 -15.29
C LEU A 150 0.00 12.47 -15.52
N GLU A 151 1.19 13.07 -15.42
CA GLU A 151 1.40 14.50 -15.75
C GLU A 151 1.14 14.77 -17.24
N GLU A 152 1.63 13.90 -18.14
CA GLU A 152 1.35 14.01 -19.58
C GLU A 152 -0.14 13.91 -19.89
N LEU A 153 -0.85 12.97 -19.24
CA LEU A 153 -2.31 12.82 -19.39
C LEU A 153 -3.07 14.04 -18.85
N PHE A 154 -2.61 14.62 -17.74
CA PHE A 154 -3.20 15.84 -17.19
C PHE A 154 -3.07 17.02 -18.15
N VAL A 155 -1.88 17.26 -18.69
CA VAL A 155 -1.68 18.30 -19.72
C VAL A 155 -2.53 18.02 -20.96
N SER A 156 -2.58 16.76 -21.40
CA SER A 156 -3.36 16.35 -22.56
C SER A 156 -4.87 16.51 -22.36
N SER A 157 -5.38 16.42 -21.13
CA SER A 157 -6.80 16.66 -20.84
C SER A 157 -7.23 18.10 -21.16
N ILE A 158 -6.28 19.05 -21.09
CA ILE A 158 -6.50 20.46 -21.40
C ILE A 158 -6.53 20.67 -22.92
N THR A 159 -5.66 19.99 -23.67
CA THR A 159 -5.46 20.23 -25.12
C THR A 159 -6.34 19.36 -26.02
N ILE A 160 -6.62 18.11 -25.66
CA ILE A 160 -7.38 17.16 -26.50
C ILE A 160 -8.83 17.61 -26.67
N THR A 161 -9.37 17.45 -27.88
CA THR A 161 -10.73 17.87 -28.24
C THR A 161 -11.74 16.73 -28.32
N SER A 162 -11.32 15.48 -28.11
CA SER A 162 -12.17 14.29 -28.19
C SER A 162 -11.84 13.23 -27.13
N LEU A 163 -12.88 12.64 -26.53
CA LEU A 163 -12.72 11.50 -25.60
C LEU A 163 -12.11 10.26 -26.26
N ALA A 164 -12.36 10.04 -27.56
CA ALA A 164 -11.80 8.88 -28.27
C ALA A 164 -10.27 8.98 -28.39
N GLU A 165 -9.78 10.18 -28.69
CA GLU A 165 -8.35 10.48 -28.75
C GLU A 165 -7.68 10.32 -27.38
N PHE A 166 -8.33 10.85 -26.33
CA PHE A 166 -7.85 10.70 -24.95
C PHE A 166 -7.77 9.24 -24.52
N THR A 167 -8.77 8.43 -24.90
CA THR A 167 -8.82 7.00 -24.57
C THR A 167 -7.63 6.24 -25.18
N ASN A 168 -7.30 6.53 -26.45
CA ASN A 168 -6.13 5.94 -27.11
C ASN A 168 -4.83 6.31 -26.41
N LEU A 169 -4.70 7.57 -25.99
CA LEU A 169 -3.54 8.04 -25.25
C LEU A 169 -3.38 7.31 -23.91
N VAL A 170 -4.46 7.19 -23.11
CA VAL A 170 -4.45 6.44 -21.85
C VAL A 170 -4.04 4.99 -22.08
N ASN A 171 -4.60 4.33 -23.09
CA ASN A 171 -4.28 2.93 -23.40
C ASN A 171 -2.80 2.74 -23.78
N SER A 172 -2.16 3.73 -24.40
CA SER A 172 -0.73 3.68 -24.72
C SER A 172 0.18 3.76 -23.49
N LYS A 173 -0.34 4.24 -22.36
CA LYS A 173 0.37 4.43 -21.09
C LYS A 173 0.07 3.33 -20.06
N LEU A 174 -0.78 2.37 -20.39
CA LEU A 174 -1.03 1.21 -19.55
C LEU A 174 0.15 0.23 -19.64
N PRO A 175 0.46 -0.49 -18.55
CA PRO A 175 1.42 -1.60 -18.61
C PRO A 175 0.92 -2.62 -19.65
N ARG A 176 1.81 -3.00 -20.58
CA ARG A 176 1.51 -4.10 -21.51
C ARG A 176 1.31 -5.36 -20.68
N SER A 177 0.21 -6.07 -20.91
CA SER A 177 0.07 -7.43 -20.39
C SER A 177 1.21 -8.25 -20.99
N GLU A 178 2.13 -8.71 -20.15
CA GLU A 178 2.96 -9.85 -20.50
C GLU A 178 2.00 -11.05 -20.57
N ASP A 179 1.82 -11.56 -21.79
CA ASP A 179 1.12 -12.83 -22.08
C ASP A 179 1.90 -14.03 -21.52
#